data_AF-A0A931YUU6-F1
#
_entry.id   AF-A0A931YUU6-F1
#
_cell.length_a   1.000
_cell.length_b   1.000
_cell.length_c   1.000
_cell.angle_alpha   90.00
_cell.angle_beta   90.00
_cell.angle_gamma   90.00
#
_symmetry.space_group_name_H-M   'P 1'
#
loop_
_entity.id
_entity.type
_entity.pdbx_description
1 polymer ?
#
loop_
_entity_poly.entity_id
_entity_poly.type
_entity_poly.pdbx_seq_one_letter_code
_entity_poly.pdbx_strand_id
1 'polypeptide(L)'
;MTARIGVWLVGAQGSLASTVVLGARAVARGLAGRGGLVTELPEVAPLPLVGIERLVFGGWDIAPTGLVARAQAMARDDRAVEPRLVDALADDL
;
A
#
# COMPACT_ATOMS: atom_id res chain seq x y z
N MET A 1 -16.79 9.65 5.50
CA MET A 1 -17.57 8.87 4.50
C MET A 1 -17.46 7.38 4.82
N THR A 2 -18.52 6.59 4.59
CA THR A 2 -18.54 5.13 4.86
C THR A 2 -18.22 4.26 3.63
N ALA A 3 -18.00 4.87 2.47
CA ALA A 3 -17.73 4.14 1.22
C ALA A 3 -16.33 3.52 1.19
N ARG A 4 -16.23 2.30 0.66
CA ARG A 4 -14.97 1.68 0.24
C ARG A 4 -14.70 2.07 -1.20
N ILE A 5 -13.47 2.46 -1.51
CA ILE A 5 -13.05 2.81 -2.88
C ILE A 5 -12.11 1.73 -3.40
N GLY A 6 -12.44 1.17 -4.56
CA GLY A 6 -11.55 0.27 -5.29
C GLY A 6 -10.47 1.05 -6.02
N VAL A 7 -9.22 0.59 -5.89
CA VAL A 7 -8.05 1.09 -6.64
C VAL A 7 -7.54 -0.06 -7.50
N TRP A 8 -7.60 0.12 -8.83
CA TRP A 8 -7.12 -0.87 -9.79
C TRP A 8 -5.76 -0.44 -10.37
N LEU A 9 -4.72 -1.23 -10.09
CA LEU A 9 -3.36 -0.95 -10.50
C LEU A 9 -2.99 -1.72 -11.77
N VAL A 10 -2.44 -1.03 -12.77
CA VAL A 10 -1.82 -1.66 -13.96
C VAL A 10 -0.32 -1.68 -13.72
N GLY A 11 0.30 -2.85 -13.77
CA GLY A 11 1.64 -3.05 -13.20
C GLY A 11 1.58 -3.27 -11.68
N ALA A 12 0.63 -4.09 -11.22
CA ALA A 12 0.31 -4.30 -9.80
C ALA A 12 1.47 -4.89 -8.96
N GLN A 13 2.44 -5.55 -9.59
CA GLN A 13 3.66 -6.09 -8.98
C GLN A 13 4.88 -5.20 -9.28
N GLY A 14 4.70 -4.01 -9.83
CA GLY A 14 5.75 -2.99 -9.92
C GLY A 14 6.18 -2.48 -8.55
N SER A 15 7.38 -1.90 -8.44
CA SER A 15 7.90 -1.38 -7.17
C SER A 15 6.97 -0.35 -6.53
N LEU A 16 6.48 0.61 -7.32
CA LEU A 16 5.56 1.65 -6.81
C LEU A 16 4.22 1.06 -6.37
N ALA A 17 3.60 0.23 -7.22
CA ALA A 17 2.33 -0.41 -6.90
C ALA A 17 2.43 -1.21 -5.59
N SER A 18 3.50 -1.98 -5.45
CA SER A 18 3.75 -2.78 -4.25
C SER A 18 3.96 -1.91 -3.01
N THR A 19 4.73 -0.82 -3.12
CA THR A 19 4.89 0.15 -2.04
C THR A 19 3.56 0.82 -1.66
N VAL A 20 2.72 1.17 -2.64
CA VAL A 20 1.40 1.78 -2.38
C VAL A 20 0.52 0.83 -1.59
N VAL A 21 0.40 -0.43 -2.01
CA VAL A 21 -0.45 -1.41 -1.32
C VAL A 21 0.10 -1.70 0.08
N LEU A 22 1.39 -2.03 0.19
CA LEU A 22 2.04 -2.32 1.48
C LEU A 22 1.93 -1.13 2.44
N GLY A 23 2.24 0.08 1.97
CA GLY A 23 2.17 1.30 2.77
C GLY A 23 0.75 1.62 3.23
N ALA A 24 -0.24 1.50 2.35
CA ALA A 24 -1.64 1.70 2.72
C ALA A 24 -2.10 0.69 3.79
N ARG A 25 -1.71 -0.58 3.66
CA ARG A 25 -2.02 -1.62 4.64
C ARG A 25 -1.29 -1.41 5.96
N ALA A 26 -0.01 -1.02 5.91
CA ALA A 26 0.77 -0.69 7.10
C ALA A 26 0.13 0.45 7.90
N VAL A 27 -0.28 1.52 7.23
CA VAL A 27 -1.00 2.64 7.86
C VAL A 27 -2.36 2.18 8.41
N ALA A 28 -3.12 1.40 7.64
CA ALA A 28 -4.43 0.89 8.07
C ALA A 28 -4.35 -0.03 9.30
N ARG A 29 -3.26 -0.78 9.45
CA ARG A 29 -2.98 -1.66 10.60
C ARG A 29 -2.25 -0.94 11.75
N GLY A 30 -1.93 0.35 11.61
CA GLY A 30 -1.19 1.11 12.62
C GLY A 30 0.29 0.74 12.75
N LEU A 31 0.86 0.05 11.75
CA LEU A 31 2.27 -0.37 11.70
C LEU A 31 3.19 0.71 11.11
N ALA A 32 2.62 1.73 10.47
CA ALA A 32 3.33 2.88 9.93
C ALA A 32 2.57 4.19 10.21
N GLY A 33 3.33 5.28 10.36
CA GLY A 33 2.76 6.63 10.43
C GLY A 33 2.25 7.11 9.08
N ARG A 34 1.50 8.22 9.09
CA ARG A 34 0.88 8.81 7.89
C ARG A 34 1.75 9.86 7.18
N GLY A 35 3.04 9.89 7.51
CA GLY A 35 4.00 10.84 6.93
C GLY A 35 4.14 10.69 5.41
N GLY A 36 4.31 11.79 4.70
CA GLY A 36 4.44 11.81 3.24
C GLY A 36 3.11 11.80 2.46
N LEU A 37 1.98 11.60 3.14
CA LEU A 37 0.65 11.72 2.53
C LEU A 37 0.25 13.19 2.45
N VAL A 38 0.16 13.74 1.24
CA VAL A 38 -0.31 15.13 1.00
C VAL A 38 -1.73 15.35 1.54
N THR A 39 -2.56 14.29 1.56
CA THR A 39 -3.92 14.34 2.10
C THR A 39 -3.98 14.61 3.61
N GLU A 40 -2.86 14.44 4.31
CA GLU A 40 -2.75 14.68 5.77
C GLU A 40 -2.23 16.08 6.09
N LEU A 41 -1.90 16.91 5.10
CA LEU A 41 -1.51 18.30 5.32
C LEU A 41 -2.69 19.11 5.86
N PRO A 42 -2.47 20.10 6.77
CA PRO A 42 -3.56 20.88 7.38
C PRO A 42 -4.52 21.54 6.40
N GLU A 43 -4.04 21.89 5.20
CA GLU A 43 -4.82 22.53 4.14
C GLU A 43 -5.73 21.55 3.40
N VAL A 44 -5.39 20.25 3.40
CA VAL A 44 -6.08 19.19 2.62
C VAL A 44 -6.92 18.28 3.54
N ALA A 45 -6.46 18.04 4.76
CA ALA A 45 -7.12 17.17 5.75
C ALA A 45 -8.60 17.53 6.06
N PRO A 46 -9.06 18.81 6.00
CA PRO A 46 -10.47 19.14 6.19
C PRO A 46 -11.38 18.69 5.04
N LEU A 47 -10.83 18.35 3.87
CA LEU A 47 -11.61 17.90 2.73
C LEU A 47 -12.26 16.54 3.02
N PRO A 48 -13.46 16.26 2.49
CA PRO A 48 -14.17 15.00 2.74
C PRO A 48 -13.59 13.85 1.89
N LEU A 49 -12.29 13.61 1.98
CA LEU A 49 -11.61 12.54 1.26
C LEU A 49 -11.86 11.18 1.94
N VAL A 50 -11.74 10.11 1.15
CA VAL A 50 -11.78 8.75 1.68
C VAL A 50 -10.45 8.43 2.36
N GLY A 51 -10.53 7.88 3.57
CA GLY A 51 -9.34 7.46 4.32
C GLY A 51 -8.60 6.32 3.62
N ILE A 52 -7.27 6.31 3.73
CA ILE A 52 -6.39 5.33 3.09
C ILE A 52 -6.73 3.88 3.48
N GLU A 53 -7.22 3.66 4.69
CA GLU A 53 -7.67 2.37 5.22
C GLU A 53 -8.94 1.82 4.53
N ARG A 54 -9.66 2.68 3.79
CA ARG A 54 -10.86 2.31 3.03
C ARG A 54 -10.56 2.01 1.56
N LEU A 55 -9.32 2.16 1.13
CA LEU A 55 -8.87 1.75 -0.19
C LEU A 55 -8.79 0.21 -0.26
N VAL A 56 -9.35 -0.35 -1.32
CA VAL A 56 -9.30 -1.78 -1.63
C VAL A 56 -8.55 -1.95 -2.94
N PHE A 57 -7.48 -2.73 -2.92
CA PHE A 57 -6.57 -2.83 -4.06
C PHE A 57 -6.84 -4.11 -4.86
N GLY A 58 -6.74 -3.97 -6.18
CA GLY A 58 -6.63 -5.06 -7.14
C GLY A 58 -5.79 -4.58 -8.32
N GLY A 59 -5.58 -5.44 -9.31
CA GLY A 59 -4.82 -5.02 -10.48
C GLY A 59 -4.37 -6.15 -11.37
N TRP A 60 -3.69 -5.76 -12.43
CA TRP A 60 -3.05 -6.67 -13.38
C TRP A 60 -1.55 -6.43 -13.45
N ASP A 61 -0.83 -7.51 -13.64
CA ASP A 61 0.58 -7.49 -13.98
C ASP A 61 0.87 -8.60 -14.99
N ILE A 62 1.91 -8.40 -15.81
CA ILE A 62 2.45 -9.43 -16.68
C ILE A 62 3.36 -10.40 -15.91
N ALA A 63 3.88 -9.96 -14.76
CA ALA A 63 4.67 -10.78 -13.87
C ALA A 63 3.78 -11.80 -13.12
N PRO A 64 4.18 -13.08 -13.05
CA PRO A 64 3.38 -14.12 -12.43
C PRO A 64 3.71 -14.34 -10.94
N THR A 65 4.56 -13.51 -10.31
CA THR A 65 5.18 -13.83 -9.02
C THR A 65 4.25 -13.64 -7.82
N GLY A 66 3.29 -12.72 -7.92
CA GLY A 66 2.40 -12.36 -6.82
C GLY A 66 2.97 -11.24 -5.94
N LEU A 67 2.08 -10.50 -5.29
CA LEU A 67 2.44 -9.27 -4.56
C LEU A 67 3.31 -9.54 -3.33
N VAL A 68 3.02 -10.60 -2.56
CA VAL A 68 3.84 -11.01 -1.40
C VAL A 68 5.28 -11.31 -1.83
N ALA A 69 5.46 -12.14 -2.85
CA ALA A 69 6.79 -12.49 -3.35
C ALA A 69 7.55 -11.25 -3.88
N ARG A 70 6.83 -10.32 -4.52
CA ARG A 70 7.41 -9.04 -4.95
C ARG A 70 7.86 -8.19 -3.77
N ALA A 71 7.03 -8.03 -2.74
CA ALA A 71 7.36 -7.25 -1.55
C ALA A 71 8.57 -7.84 -0.82
N GLN A 72 8.66 -9.16 -0.72
CA GLN A 72 9.82 -9.86 -0.17
C GLN A 72 11.10 -9.59 -0.98
N ALA A 73 11.01 -9.57 -2.31
CA ALA A 73 12.15 -9.21 -3.17
C ALA A 73 12.57 -7.74 -2.95
N MET A 74 11.63 -6.80 -2.85
CA MET A 74 11.93 -5.40 -2.54
C MET A 74 12.63 -5.22 -1.18
N ALA A 75 12.24 -6.02 -0.18
CA ALA A 75 12.87 -6.01 1.13
C ALA A 75 14.33 -6.49 1.07
N ARG A 76 14.59 -7.57 0.30
CA ARG A 76 15.91 -8.19 0.17
C ARG A 76 16.86 -7.41 -0.74
N ASP A 77 16.40 -7.07 -1.94
CA ASP A 77 17.26 -6.62 -3.03
C ASP A 77 17.41 -5.09 -3.01
N ASP A 78 16.29 -4.38 -2.82
CA ASP A 78 16.24 -2.92 -2.92
C ASP A 78 16.33 -2.24 -1.54
N ARG A 79 16.08 -2.98 -0.45
CA ARG A 79 15.85 -2.46 0.92
C ARG A 79 14.79 -1.35 0.97
N ALA A 80 13.84 -1.39 0.05
CA ALA A 80 12.81 -0.36 -0.09
C ALA A 80 11.72 -0.46 0.99
N VAL A 81 11.56 -1.64 1.59
CA VAL A 81 10.57 -1.93 2.63
C VAL A 81 11.21 -2.77 3.73
N GLU A 82 10.73 -2.62 4.96
CA GLU A 82 11.26 -3.38 6.10
C GLU A 82 10.72 -4.83 6.06
N PRO A 83 11.57 -5.87 6.20
CA PRO A 83 11.15 -7.26 6.04
C PRO A 83 10.02 -7.69 6.99
N ARG A 84 10.06 -7.30 8.27
CA ARG A 84 9.04 -7.68 9.25
C ARG A 84 7.68 -7.06 8.90
N LEU A 85 7.66 -5.90 8.25
CA LEU A 85 6.43 -5.31 7.75
C LEU A 85 5.79 -6.16 6.65
N VAL A 86 6.60 -6.76 5.78
CA VAL A 86 6.10 -7.69 4.75
C VAL A 86 5.53 -8.95 5.41
N ASP A 87 6.22 -9.51 6.40
CA ASP A 87 5.75 -10.69 7.13
C ASP A 87 4.43 -10.41 7.87
N ALA A 88 4.33 -9.24 8.53
CA ALA A 88 3.15 -8.84 9.28
C ALA A 88 1.92 -8.55 8.41
N LEU A 89 2.12 -8.29 7.12
CA LEU A 89 1.06 -7.93 6.17
C LEU A 89 0.84 -9.00 5.10
N ALA A 90 1.42 -10.19 5.22
CA ALA A 90 1.35 -11.22 4.18
C ALA A 90 -0.11 -11.60 3.81
N ASP A 91 -1.03 -11.60 4.78
CA ASP A 91 -2.45 -11.88 4.55
C ASP A 91 -3.24 -10.69 3.96
N ASP A 92 -2.66 -9.49 3.96
CA ASP A 92 -3.26 -8.26 3.43
C ASP A 92 -2.88 -7.99 1.94
N LEU A 93 -1.98 -8.79 1.36
CA LEU A 93 -1.33 -8.60 0.05
C LEU A 93 -1.72 -9.65 -1.00
#